data_AF-A0A7S1XAR4-F1
#
_entry.id   AF-A0A7S1XAR4-F1
#
_cell.length_a   1.000
_cell.length_b   1.000
_cell.length_c   1.000
_cell.angle_alpha   90.00
_cell.angle_beta   90.00
_cell.angle_gamma   90.00
#
_symmetry.space_group_name_H-M   'P 1'
#
loop_
_entity.id
_entity.type
_entity.pdbx_description
1 polymer ?
#
loop_
_entity_poly.entity_id
_entity_poly.type
_entity_poly.pdbx_seq_one_letter_code
_entity_poly.pdbx_strand_id
1 'polypeptide(L)'
;DSGQGGEEEVVLVVGKQEPGVDIERKMIFAAAAALARRLFLDEEEASREQFYALLSEMMKKPEDALEASEFLLFLVEDILSVSAESWKGNSSLRRSIERELAIKTRERFAHGGYLARIFILASSAAHQATTNQGISCDTIASCLSICAAVLTSDFGEHASTVVSTANQSETSSVVVSSRRGDVWRPILNELSSFADICFLCLDIATDFDHLEASQASRQCIAHMAALVPEEPWGKPLTSKILASMERRNLGRSRDHSNRFHYAETWRRLVASRSIDYLIAPDLVGHLDAFTAVCLDHMVTESYLDESDESWEEDCRDLMLATWSSLAATDEGSLNLQHGLDAILFFRRKLLAVAEAFVKGQLLRGGQHEKVFGDEEVTEFEDLSLEEARIEYLSMMLRKAAQEGSVELLCPLLRTRCEELKRRTRAPEHLPSLLEEIYLLVSLTGAVLADAETSNPTPPPEMRQGGITNGFPTHGSRLINELLFAAETESFLLRNLGAHAVELSPRVGTAMADCLARVCATYFFPLDSDLSDVVIPEMGAAGRSLSLGKAVENLTVRGGEPDVDVAS
;
A
#
# COMPACT_ATOMS: atom_id res chain seq x y z
N ASP A 1 -33.05 -61.11 -33.06
CA ASP A 1 -33.96 -60.66 -34.13
C ASP A 1 -35.05 -59.81 -33.49
N SER A 2 -35.25 -58.51 -33.70
CA SER A 2 -34.75 -57.42 -34.56
C SER A 2 -35.44 -56.16 -33.96
N GLY A 3 -34.78 -55.09 -33.52
CA GLY A 3 -34.13 -54.05 -34.32
C GLY A 3 -35.10 -52.90 -34.67
N GLN A 4 -35.03 -51.77 -33.94
CA GLN A 4 -35.35 -50.37 -34.29
C GLN A 4 -35.38 -49.57 -32.96
N GLY A 5 -34.54 -48.56 -32.67
CA GLY A 5 -33.84 -47.62 -33.53
C GLY A 5 -34.61 -46.30 -33.59
N GLY A 6 -34.54 -45.51 -32.52
CA GLY A 6 -35.10 -44.16 -32.44
C GLY A 6 -34.25 -43.32 -31.51
N GLU A 7 -33.43 -42.45 -32.10
CA GLU A 7 -32.69 -41.39 -31.41
C GLU A 7 -33.72 -40.36 -30.91
N GLU A 8 -33.89 -40.26 -29.59
CA GLU A 8 -34.52 -39.08 -28.99
C GLU A 8 -33.43 -38.01 -28.81
N GLU A 9 -33.49 -37.03 -29.70
CA GLU A 9 -32.79 -35.76 -29.61
C GLU A 9 -33.31 -35.01 -28.38
N VAL A 10 -32.59 -35.10 -27.26
CA VAL A 10 -32.88 -34.30 -26.06
C VAL A 10 -32.37 -32.88 -26.31
N VAL A 11 -33.26 -32.06 -26.87
CA VAL A 11 -33.12 -30.61 -26.91
C VAL A 11 -33.20 -30.08 -25.48
N LEU A 12 -32.05 -29.80 -24.86
CA LEU A 12 -31.97 -29.08 -23.59
C LEU A 12 -32.27 -27.60 -23.85
N VAL A 13 -33.53 -27.25 -23.68
CA VAL A 13 -34.00 -25.86 -23.62
C VAL A 13 -33.43 -25.24 -22.35
N VAL A 14 -32.47 -24.33 -22.51
CA VAL A 14 -31.91 -23.49 -21.44
C VAL A 14 -33.02 -22.60 -20.89
N GLY A 15 -33.47 -22.90 -19.66
CA GLY A 15 -34.48 -22.13 -18.95
C GLY A 15 -34.15 -22.03 -17.47
N LYS A 16 -33.80 -20.81 -17.03
CA LYS A 16 -33.71 -20.30 -15.65
C LYS A 16 -32.83 -21.11 -14.68
N GLN A 17 -31.64 -20.56 -14.40
CA GLN A 17 -30.70 -21.02 -13.38
C GLN A 17 -31.37 -21.16 -12.00
N GLU A 18 -31.40 -22.39 -11.49
CA GLU A 18 -31.67 -22.70 -10.08
C GLU A 18 -30.34 -22.73 -9.30
N PRO A 19 -30.29 -22.22 -8.05
CA PRO A 19 -29.06 -22.10 -7.26
C PRO A 19 -28.37 -23.44 -6.92
N GLY A 20 -29.00 -24.59 -7.14
CA GLY A 20 -28.39 -25.92 -7.00
C GLY A 20 -27.47 -26.31 -8.17
N VAL A 21 -27.72 -25.79 -9.37
CA VAL A 21 -26.98 -26.14 -10.60
C VAL A 21 -25.57 -25.55 -10.59
N ASP A 22 -25.38 -24.35 -10.01
CA ASP A 22 -24.07 -23.71 -9.92
C ASP A 22 -23.10 -24.47 -8.99
N ILE A 23 -23.61 -25.13 -7.94
CA ILE A 23 -22.77 -25.91 -7.03
C ILE A 23 -22.29 -27.18 -7.72
N GLU A 24 -23.18 -27.91 -8.39
CA GLU A 24 -22.81 -29.12 -9.15
C GLU A 24 -21.84 -28.80 -10.28
N ARG A 25 -22.05 -27.68 -11.00
CA ARG A 25 -21.17 -27.21 -12.06
C ARG A 25 -19.76 -26.89 -11.54
N LYS A 26 -19.64 -26.15 -10.44
CA LYS A 26 -18.35 -25.86 -9.79
C LYS A 26 -17.65 -27.14 -9.32
N MET A 27 -18.38 -28.13 -8.81
CA MET A 27 -17.82 -29.43 -8.43
C MET A 27 -17.29 -30.23 -9.63
N ILE A 28 -17.99 -30.20 -10.77
CA ILE A 28 -17.53 -30.83 -12.01
C ILE A 28 -16.26 -30.15 -12.51
N PHE A 29 -16.21 -28.81 -12.54
CA PHE A 29 -15.01 -28.08 -12.93
C PHE A 29 -13.83 -28.33 -11.99
N ALA A 30 -14.04 -28.40 -10.68
CA ALA A 30 -13.00 -28.76 -9.73
C ALA A 30 -12.46 -30.19 -9.97
N ALA A 31 -13.35 -31.16 -10.22
CA ALA A 31 -12.95 -32.52 -10.54
C ALA A 31 -12.17 -32.61 -11.87
N ALA A 32 -12.63 -31.89 -12.90
CA ALA A 32 -11.98 -31.80 -14.19
C ALA A 32 -10.62 -31.09 -14.10
N ALA A 33 -10.49 -30.04 -13.29
CA ALA A 33 -9.25 -29.34 -13.02
C ALA A 33 -8.21 -30.26 -12.36
N ALA A 34 -8.63 -31.04 -11.35
CA ALA A 34 -7.76 -32.00 -10.69
C ALA A 34 -7.28 -33.12 -11.65
N LEU A 35 -8.13 -33.57 -12.57
CA LEU A 35 -7.77 -34.51 -13.63
C LEU A 35 -6.80 -33.88 -14.64
N ALA A 36 -7.06 -32.67 -15.10
CA ALA A 36 -6.18 -31.93 -16.00
C ALA A 36 -4.80 -31.70 -15.38
N ARG A 37 -4.74 -31.30 -14.10
CA ARG A 37 -3.49 -31.19 -13.33
C ARG A 37 -2.70 -32.50 -13.34
N ARG A 38 -3.38 -33.65 -13.19
CA ARG A 38 -2.74 -34.96 -13.25
C ARG A 38 -2.23 -35.30 -14.65
N LEU A 39 -3.01 -35.00 -15.69
CA LEU A 39 -2.58 -35.14 -17.09
C LEU A 39 -1.29 -34.34 -17.34
N PHE A 40 -1.17 -33.12 -16.81
CA PHE A 40 0.03 -32.30 -16.95
C PHE A 40 1.26 -32.83 -16.22
N LEU A 41 1.08 -33.67 -15.19
CA LEU A 41 2.18 -34.24 -14.40
C LEU A 41 2.64 -35.60 -14.91
N ASP A 42 1.71 -36.40 -15.43
CA ASP A 42 1.91 -37.83 -15.71
C ASP A 42 1.94 -38.18 -17.21
N GLU A 43 1.38 -37.36 -18.12
CA GLU A 43 1.20 -37.74 -19.53
C GLU A 43 2.18 -37.13 -20.56
N GLU A 44 2.27 -37.76 -21.73
CA GLU A 44 3.08 -37.35 -22.87
C GLU A 44 2.68 -35.97 -23.43
N GLU A 45 3.64 -35.30 -24.09
CA GLU A 45 3.46 -33.94 -24.63
C GLU A 45 2.29 -33.84 -25.62
N ALA A 46 2.03 -34.91 -26.39
CA ALA A 46 0.94 -34.97 -27.37
C ALA A 46 -0.47 -34.83 -26.75
N SER A 47 -0.74 -35.46 -25.59
CA SER A 47 -2.03 -35.33 -24.88
C SER A 47 -2.26 -33.88 -24.42
N ARG A 48 -1.18 -33.21 -24.01
CA ARG A 48 -1.21 -31.82 -23.55
C ARG A 48 -1.50 -30.86 -24.70
N GLU A 49 -0.89 -31.08 -25.86
CA GLU A 49 -1.18 -30.28 -27.06
C GLU A 49 -2.63 -30.45 -27.52
N GLN A 50 -3.19 -31.66 -27.46
CA GLN A 50 -4.60 -31.89 -27.78
C GLN A 50 -5.54 -31.16 -26.83
N PHE A 51 -5.23 -31.16 -25.53
CA PHE A 51 -5.99 -30.41 -24.52
C PHE A 51 -5.99 -28.90 -24.83
N TYR A 52 -4.82 -28.32 -25.12
CA TYR A 52 -4.74 -26.90 -25.47
C TYR A 52 -5.41 -26.56 -26.80
N ALA A 53 -5.37 -27.46 -27.78
CA ALA A 53 -6.06 -27.28 -29.05
C ALA A 53 -7.58 -27.26 -28.87
N LEU A 54 -8.12 -28.17 -28.05
CA LEU A 54 -9.55 -28.22 -27.73
C LEU A 54 -10.00 -26.94 -27.02
N LEU A 55 -9.26 -26.51 -26.00
CA LEU A 55 -9.57 -25.25 -25.30
C LEU A 55 -9.48 -24.04 -26.23
N SER A 56 -8.47 -23.98 -27.10
CA SER A 56 -8.34 -22.91 -28.08
C SER A 56 -9.53 -22.87 -29.05
N GLU A 57 -10.09 -24.02 -29.42
CA GLU A 57 -11.29 -24.09 -30.26
C GLU A 57 -12.53 -23.60 -29.51
N MET A 58 -12.73 -24.05 -28.26
CA MET A 58 -13.87 -23.62 -27.44
C MET A 58 -13.83 -22.10 -27.19
N MET A 59 -12.67 -21.54 -26.86
CA MET A 59 -12.51 -20.10 -26.59
C MET A 59 -12.77 -19.21 -27.82
N LYS A 60 -12.77 -19.77 -29.04
CA LYS A 60 -13.10 -19.03 -30.28
C LYS A 60 -14.60 -18.98 -30.56
N LYS A 61 -15.38 -19.92 -30.00
CA LYS A 61 -16.83 -19.99 -30.16
C LYS A 61 -17.48 -19.19 -29.04
N PRO A 62 -18.19 -18.08 -29.33
CA PRO A 62 -18.77 -17.23 -28.28
C PRO A 62 -19.66 -17.98 -27.29
N GLU A 63 -20.40 -18.98 -27.78
CA GLU A 63 -21.27 -19.84 -26.97
C GLU A 63 -20.52 -20.71 -25.95
N ASP A 64 -19.30 -21.14 -26.25
CA ASP A 64 -18.51 -22.06 -25.41
C ASP A 64 -17.42 -21.30 -24.61
N ALA A 65 -17.10 -20.07 -24.99
CA ALA A 65 -15.97 -19.32 -24.48
C ALA A 65 -16.07 -19.01 -22.98
N LEU A 66 -17.28 -18.68 -22.49
CA LEU A 66 -17.49 -18.45 -21.06
C LEU A 66 -17.18 -19.72 -20.26
N GLU A 67 -17.73 -20.85 -20.66
CA GLU A 67 -17.57 -22.13 -19.94
C GLU A 67 -16.11 -22.60 -19.96
N ALA A 68 -15.43 -22.47 -21.10
CA ALA A 68 -14.01 -22.77 -21.22
C ALA A 68 -13.16 -21.84 -20.34
N SER A 69 -13.50 -20.56 -20.25
CA SER A 69 -12.79 -19.60 -19.40
C SER A 69 -13.01 -19.86 -17.91
N GLU A 70 -14.23 -20.18 -17.47
CA GLU A 70 -14.51 -20.55 -16.08
C GLU A 70 -13.77 -21.82 -15.69
N PHE A 71 -13.78 -22.85 -16.55
CA PHE A 71 -13.01 -24.08 -16.32
C PHE A 71 -11.50 -23.79 -16.20
N LEU A 72 -10.95 -22.94 -17.08
CA LEU A 72 -9.54 -22.55 -17.02
C LEU A 72 -9.21 -21.78 -15.73
N LEU A 73 -10.12 -20.93 -15.25
CA LEU A 73 -9.94 -20.23 -13.99
C LEU A 73 -9.85 -21.21 -12.82
N PHE A 74 -10.78 -22.18 -12.73
CA PHE A 74 -10.73 -23.26 -11.74
C PHE A 74 -9.42 -24.07 -11.82
N LEU A 75 -8.95 -24.36 -13.02
CA LEU A 75 -7.67 -25.06 -13.22
C LEU A 75 -6.49 -24.24 -12.70
N VAL A 76 -6.45 -22.94 -12.98
CA VAL A 76 -5.36 -22.07 -12.49
C VAL A 76 -5.42 -21.94 -10.97
N GLU A 77 -6.61 -21.73 -10.39
CA GLU A 77 -6.80 -21.70 -8.94
C GLU A 77 -6.40 -23.01 -8.26
N ASP A 78 -6.74 -24.17 -8.84
CA ASP A 78 -6.34 -25.49 -8.35
C ASP A 78 -4.81 -25.73 -8.45
N ILE A 79 -4.16 -25.19 -9.49
CA ILE A 79 -2.70 -25.22 -9.60
C ILE A 79 -2.06 -24.31 -8.53
N LEU A 80 -2.65 -23.15 -8.27
CA LEU A 80 -2.16 -22.17 -7.28
C LEU A 80 -2.42 -22.63 -5.83
N SER A 81 -3.54 -23.26 -5.53
CA SER A 81 -3.92 -23.68 -4.18
C SER A 81 -2.99 -24.78 -3.62
N VAL A 82 -2.57 -25.74 -4.46
CA VAL A 82 -1.54 -26.75 -4.13
C VAL A 82 -0.25 -26.10 -3.65
N SER A 83 0.04 -24.89 -4.12
CA SER A 83 1.24 -24.15 -3.73
C SER A 83 1.11 -23.50 -2.34
N ALA A 84 -0.09 -23.07 -1.94
CA ALA A 84 -0.36 -22.32 -0.70
C ALA A 84 -0.49 -23.22 0.55
N GLU A 85 -1.10 -24.41 0.42
CA GLU A 85 -1.32 -25.32 1.57
C GLU A 85 -0.03 -25.97 2.11
N SER A 86 1.05 -25.98 1.32
CA SER A 86 2.32 -26.63 1.70
C SER A 86 3.18 -25.85 2.70
N TRP A 87 2.78 -24.63 3.10
CA TRP A 87 3.59 -23.71 3.93
C TRP A 87 3.14 -23.57 5.39
N LYS A 88 1.92 -23.97 5.74
CA LYS A 88 1.39 -23.85 7.12
C LYS A 88 1.63 -25.14 7.94
N GLY A 89 2.80 -25.28 8.58
CA GLY A 89 2.96 -26.04 9.85
C GLY A 89 3.87 -27.30 9.89
N ASN A 90 4.78 -27.29 10.88
CA ASN A 90 5.61 -28.33 11.55
C ASN A 90 5.89 -29.72 10.89
N SER A 91 7.19 -29.94 10.63
CA SER A 91 8.08 -31.09 10.93
C SER A 91 7.64 -32.57 10.85
N SER A 92 6.56 -32.94 10.15
CA SER A 92 6.31 -34.36 9.83
C SER A 92 6.91 -34.79 8.47
N LEU A 93 7.52 -35.98 8.41
CA LEU A 93 8.12 -36.56 7.18
C LEU A 93 7.12 -36.63 6.01
N ARG A 94 5.85 -36.91 6.30
CA ARG A 94 4.77 -36.97 5.29
C ARG A 94 4.50 -35.61 4.66
N ARG A 95 4.42 -34.54 5.48
CA ARG A 95 4.29 -33.16 4.97
C ARG A 95 5.55 -32.68 4.26
N SER A 96 6.73 -33.19 4.61
CA SER A 96 7.96 -32.90 3.88
C SER A 96 7.95 -33.48 2.47
N ILE A 97 7.44 -34.70 2.28
CA ILE A 97 7.27 -35.34 0.96
C ILE A 97 6.18 -34.62 0.16
N GLU A 98 5.05 -34.28 0.79
CA GLU A 98 3.98 -33.51 0.16
C GLU A 98 4.47 -32.12 -0.28
N ARG A 99 5.31 -31.47 0.54
CA ARG A 99 5.95 -30.19 0.21
C ARG A 99 6.96 -30.31 -0.94
N GLU A 100 7.80 -31.34 -0.95
CA GLU A 100 8.75 -31.57 -2.05
C GLU A 100 8.04 -31.88 -3.37
N LEU A 101 6.96 -32.67 -3.32
CA LEU A 101 6.10 -32.95 -4.47
C LEU A 101 5.39 -31.68 -4.95
N ALA A 102 4.86 -30.86 -4.03
CA ALA A 102 4.24 -29.58 -4.37
C ALA A 102 5.24 -28.61 -5.02
N ILE A 103 6.48 -28.52 -4.52
CA ILE A 103 7.56 -27.70 -5.10
C ILE A 103 7.93 -28.19 -6.50
N LYS A 104 8.15 -29.50 -6.70
CA LYS A 104 8.46 -30.07 -8.02
C LYS A 104 7.31 -29.89 -9.02
N THR A 105 6.07 -30.01 -8.55
CA THR A 105 4.87 -29.78 -9.35
C THR A 105 4.80 -28.31 -9.77
N ARG A 106 5.05 -27.40 -8.83
CA ARG A 106 5.17 -25.95 -9.02
C ARG A 106 6.25 -25.59 -10.04
N GLU A 107 7.46 -26.11 -9.92
CA GLU A 107 8.54 -25.90 -10.88
C GLU A 107 8.16 -26.41 -12.28
N ARG A 108 7.49 -27.56 -12.38
CA ARG A 108 7.00 -28.08 -13.67
C ARG A 108 5.92 -27.19 -14.29
N PHE A 109 4.99 -26.65 -13.51
CA PHE A 109 3.96 -25.73 -14.03
C PHE A 109 4.55 -24.36 -14.42
N ALA A 110 5.54 -23.88 -13.67
CA ALA A 110 6.26 -22.62 -13.90
C ALA A 110 7.20 -22.67 -15.12
N HIS A 111 8.05 -23.69 -15.19
CA HIS A 111 9.10 -23.83 -16.19
C HIS A 111 8.67 -24.65 -17.41
N GLY A 112 7.65 -25.51 -17.28
CA GLY A 112 7.10 -26.30 -18.38
C GLY A 112 6.19 -25.52 -19.34
N GLY A 113 5.99 -24.22 -19.10
CA GLY A 113 5.24 -23.33 -20.00
C GLY A 113 3.73 -23.50 -20.01
N TYR A 114 3.18 -24.22 -19.05
CA TYR A 114 1.74 -24.45 -18.93
C TYR A 114 0.98 -23.17 -18.61
N LEU A 115 1.41 -22.44 -17.58
CA LEU A 115 0.81 -21.17 -17.20
C LEU A 115 1.03 -20.09 -18.27
N ALA A 116 2.16 -20.14 -18.96
CA ALA A 116 2.45 -19.28 -20.11
C ALA A 116 1.44 -19.52 -21.24
N ARG A 117 1.14 -20.78 -21.58
CA ARG A 117 0.14 -21.13 -22.61
C ARG A 117 -1.28 -20.77 -22.18
N ILE A 118 -1.66 -21.01 -20.93
CA ILE A 118 -2.97 -20.59 -20.40
C ILE A 118 -3.12 -19.07 -20.48
N PHE A 119 -2.07 -18.32 -20.11
CA PHE A 119 -2.05 -16.87 -20.25
C PHE A 119 -2.27 -16.41 -21.69
N ILE A 120 -1.57 -17.02 -22.66
CA ILE A 120 -1.73 -16.69 -24.09
C ILE A 120 -3.16 -16.98 -24.58
N LEU A 121 -3.74 -18.12 -24.17
CA LEU A 121 -5.12 -18.46 -24.54
C LEU A 121 -6.12 -17.45 -23.97
N ALA A 122 -6.02 -17.13 -22.69
CA ALA A 122 -6.90 -16.19 -22.02
C ALA A 122 -6.73 -14.76 -22.55
N SER A 123 -5.50 -14.30 -22.78
CA SER A 123 -5.23 -12.96 -23.34
C SER A 123 -5.71 -12.83 -24.78
N SER A 124 -5.56 -13.87 -25.60
CA SER A 124 -6.06 -13.90 -26.98
C SER A 124 -7.58 -13.89 -27.00
N ALA A 125 -8.25 -14.64 -26.13
CA ALA A 125 -9.70 -14.65 -26.03
C ALA A 125 -10.24 -13.29 -25.55
N ALA A 126 -9.62 -12.68 -24.54
CA ALA A 126 -9.95 -11.32 -24.11
C ALA A 126 -9.79 -10.31 -25.25
N HIS A 127 -8.71 -10.41 -26.03
CA HIS A 127 -8.53 -9.54 -27.20
C HIS A 127 -9.61 -9.76 -28.27
N GLN A 128 -9.92 -11.00 -28.59
CA GLN A 128 -10.98 -11.32 -29.55
C GLN A 128 -12.32 -10.75 -29.09
N ALA A 129 -12.61 -10.80 -27.79
CA ALA A 129 -13.82 -10.23 -27.21
C ALA A 129 -13.90 -8.71 -27.39
N THR A 130 -12.77 -8.01 -27.33
CA THR A 130 -12.74 -6.56 -27.63
C THR A 130 -12.98 -6.22 -29.10
N THR A 131 -12.72 -7.15 -30.02
CA THR A 131 -12.83 -6.94 -31.47
C THR A 131 -14.11 -7.48 -32.09
N ASN A 132 -14.71 -8.52 -31.51
CA ASN A 132 -15.88 -9.21 -32.04
C ASN A 132 -17.11 -8.93 -31.16
N GLN A 133 -18.18 -8.41 -31.77
CA GLN A 133 -19.45 -8.03 -31.11
C GLN A 133 -20.25 -9.19 -30.47
N GLY A 134 -19.68 -10.39 -30.34
CA GLY A 134 -20.38 -11.60 -29.90
C GLY A 134 -19.99 -12.13 -28.53
N ILE A 135 -18.89 -11.68 -27.93
CA ILE A 135 -18.38 -12.22 -26.66
C ILE A 135 -18.84 -11.35 -25.48
N SER A 136 -19.35 -11.98 -24.41
CA SER A 136 -19.91 -11.29 -23.24
C SER A 136 -18.84 -10.64 -22.36
N CYS A 137 -19.23 -9.64 -21.58
CA CYS A 137 -18.37 -9.06 -20.54
C CYS A 137 -17.98 -10.08 -19.45
N ASP A 138 -18.82 -11.09 -19.18
CA ASP A 138 -18.48 -12.19 -18.26
C ASP A 138 -17.28 -13.01 -18.77
N THR A 139 -17.21 -13.23 -20.07
CA THR A 139 -16.08 -13.94 -20.69
C THR A 139 -14.82 -13.08 -20.60
N ILE A 140 -14.92 -11.77 -20.79
CA ILE A 140 -13.82 -10.83 -20.58
C ILE A 140 -13.34 -10.88 -19.13
N ALA A 141 -14.27 -10.80 -18.16
CA ALA A 141 -13.98 -10.85 -16.74
C ALA A 141 -13.25 -12.15 -16.36
N SER A 142 -13.75 -13.29 -16.83
CA SER A 142 -13.15 -14.60 -16.59
C SER A 142 -11.76 -14.73 -17.22
N CYS A 143 -11.59 -14.33 -18.49
CA CYS A 143 -10.31 -14.34 -19.17
C CYS A 143 -9.26 -13.45 -18.48
N LEU A 144 -9.64 -12.25 -18.09
CA LEU A 144 -8.73 -11.34 -17.38
C LEU A 144 -8.44 -11.81 -15.96
N SER A 145 -9.38 -12.46 -15.29
CA SER A 145 -9.14 -13.07 -13.96
C SER A 145 -8.12 -14.20 -14.04
N ILE A 146 -8.17 -15.03 -15.09
CA ILE A 146 -7.12 -16.02 -15.38
C ILE A 146 -5.77 -15.31 -15.56
N CYS A 147 -5.72 -14.26 -16.39
CA CYS A 147 -4.49 -13.52 -16.62
C CYS A 147 -3.93 -12.90 -15.33
N ALA A 148 -4.80 -12.30 -14.50
CA ALA A 148 -4.42 -11.73 -13.21
C ALA A 148 -3.87 -12.80 -12.26
N ALA A 149 -4.55 -13.95 -12.12
CA ALA A 149 -4.10 -15.08 -11.30
C ALA A 149 -2.76 -15.66 -11.80
N VAL A 150 -2.59 -15.74 -13.12
CA VAL A 150 -1.31 -16.15 -13.69
C VAL A 150 -0.25 -15.10 -13.39
N LEU A 151 -0.51 -13.79 -13.49
CA LEU A 151 0.46 -12.70 -13.25
C LEU A 151 0.87 -12.58 -11.77
N THR A 152 -0.04 -12.81 -10.82
CA THR A 152 0.25 -12.80 -9.37
C THR A 152 1.03 -13.99 -8.88
N SER A 153 1.02 -15.08 -9.63
CA SER A 153 1.62 -16.31 -9.17
C SER A 153 3.13 -16.16 -8.88
N ASP A 154 3.54 -16.63 -7.70
CA ASP A 154 4.93 -16.58 -7.20
C ASP A 154 5.89 -17.54 -7.93
N PHE A 155 5.56 -17.99 -9.13
CA PHE A 155 6.32 -19.00 -9.88
C PHE A 155 7.64 -18.49 -10.48
N GLY A 156 8.10 -17.30 -10.06
CA GLY A 156 9.40 -16.75 -10.44
C GLY A 156 10.57 -17.37 -9.68
N GLU A 157 11.74 -17.46 -10.31
CA GLU A 157 12.97 -17.92 -9.66
C GLU A 157 13.36 -17.06 -8.43
N HIS A 158 12.91 -15.80 -8.39
CA HIS A 158 13.18 -14.83 -7.32
C HIS A 158 11.91 -14.01 -7.01
N ALA A 159 10.81 -14.67 -6.63
CA ALA A 159 9.68 -13.95 -6.05
C ALA A 159 10.08 -13.38 -4.68
N SER A 160 10.18 -12.07 -4.58
CA SER A 160 10.39 -11.38 -3.30
C SER A 160 9.09 -10.73 -2.89
N THR A 161 8.54 -11.17 -1.77
CA THR A 161 7.49 -10.41 -1.10
C THR A 161 8.14 -9.17 -0.51
N VAL A 162 7.91 -8.01 -1.11
CA VAL A 162 8.32 -6.74 -0.51
C VAL A 162 7.26 -6.43 0.53
N VAL A 163 7.55 -6.82 1.77
CA VAL A 163 6.84 -6.29 2.93
C VAL A 163 7.28 -4.85 3.04
N SER A 164 6.36 -3.92 2.80
CA SER A 164 6.52 -2.52 3.18
C SER A 164 6.94 -2.51 4.65
N THR A 165 8.20 -2.18 4.93
CA THR A 165 8.71 -2.02 6.28
C THR A 165 8.15 -0.72 6.85
N ALA A 166 6.92 -0.79 7.32
CA ALA A 166 6.30 0.05 8.33
C ALA A 166 5.29 -0.88 9.03
N ASN A 167 5.41 -1.01 10.33
CA ASN A 167 4.91 -2.10 11.18
C ASN A 167 3.53 -2.70 10.84
N GLN A 168 3.51 -4.04 10.85
CA GLN A 168 2.45 -5.03 11.09
C GLN A 168 0.98 -4.62 11.42
N SER A 169 0.37 -3.66 10.74
CA SER A 169 -1.09 -3.59 10.60
C SER A 169 -1.46 -3.63 9.12
N GLU A 170 -2.07 -4.76 8.72
CA GLU A 170 -2.86 -5.07 7.51
C GLU A 170 -2.57 -4.39 6.15
N THR A 171 -1.40 -3.79 5.93
CA THR A 171 -1.01 -3.31 4.60
C THR A 171 -0.54 -4.48 3.75
N SER A 172 -1.41 -4.91 2.84
CA SER A 172 -1.19 -6.00 1.89
C SER A 172 0.25 -6.01 1.34
N SER A 173 1.00 -7.06 1.64
CA SER A 173 2.36 -7.24 1.14
C SER A 173 2.37 -7.22 -0.39
N VAL A 174 3.24 -6.41 -1.02
CA VAL A 174 3.34 -6.41 -2.48
C VAL A 174 4.14 -7.63 -2.92
N VAL A 175 3.50 -8.49 -3.70
CA VAL A 175 4.19 -9.58 -4.39
C VAL A 175 4.86 -9.01 -5.63
N VAL A 176 6.20 -8.97 -5.60
CA VAL A 176 7.02 -8.61 -6.75
C VAL A 176 7.56 -9.89 -7.37
N SER A 177 7.18 -10.17 -8.62
CA SER A 177 7.57 -11.41 -9.30
C SER A 177 8.57 -11.15 -10.43
N SER A 178 9.63 -11.96 -10.47
CA SER A 178 10.57 -12.03 -11.59
C SER A 178 10.24 -13.23 -12.47
N ARG A 179 9.94 -13.04 -13.75
CA ARG A 179 9.76 -14.15 -14.69
C ARG A 179 10.96 -14.25 -15.61
N ARG A 180 11.65 -15.40 -15.57
CA ARG A 180 12.82 -15.68 -16.39
C ARG A 180 12.63 -16.95 -17.22
N GLY A 181 13.40 -17.05 -18.29
CA GLY A 181 13.44 -18.21 -19.17
C GLY A 181 12.81 -17.98 -20.55
N ASP A 182 13.22 -18.83 -21.50
CA ASP A 182 12.81 -18.73 -22.91
C ASP A 182 11.30 -18.88 -23.12
N VAL A 183 10.62 -19.56 -22.20
CA VAL A 183 9.18 -19.79 -22.21
C VAL A 183 8.37 -18.51 -21.95
N TRP A 184 8.84 -17.66 -21.03
CA TRP A 184 8.16 -16.41 -20.67
C TRP A 184 8.57 -15.24 -21.57
N ARG A 185 9.74 -15.30 -22.21
CA ARG A 185 10.27 -14.20 -23.05
C ARG A 185 9.27 -13.71 -24.11
N PRO A 186 8.55 -14.56 -24.87
CA PRO A 186 7.56 -14.10 -25.84
C PRO A 186 6.43 -13.31 -25.18
N ILE A 187 5.90 -13.81 -24.05
CA ILE A 187 4.83 -13.15 -23.29
C ILE A 187 5.30 -11.81 -22.75
N LEU A 188 6.49 -11.77 -22.13
CA LEU A 188 7.07 -10.56 -21.57
C LEU A 188 7.25 -9.46 -22.62
N ASN A 189 7.67 -9.84 -23.83
CA ASN A 189 7.82 -8.91 -24.95
C ASN A 189 6.47 -8.37 -25.47
N GLU A 190 5.39 -9.12 -25.29
CA GLU A 190 4.03 -8.73 -25.72
C GLU A 190 3.22 -8.03 -24.62
N LEU A 191 3.74 -7.90 -23.40
CA LEU A 191 3.02 -7.27 -22.28
C LEU A 191 2.55 -5.85 -22.57
N SER A 192 3.29 -5.07 -23.36
CA SER A 192 2.87 -3.72 -23.74
C SER A 192 1.60 -3.73 -24.59
N SER A 193 1.46 -4.71 -25.50
CA SER A 193 0.24 -4.93 -26.27
C SER A 193 -0.88 -5.50 -25.40
N PHE A 194 -0.57 -6.37 -24.45
CA PHE A 194 -1.55 -6.85 -23.49
C PHE A 194 -2.08 -5.74 -22.57
N ALA A 195 -1.24 -4.77 -22.20
CA ALA A 195 -1.69 -3.58 -21.49
C ALA A 195 -2.74 -2.79 -22.29
N ASP A 196 -2.55 -2.61 -23.60
CA ASP A 196 -3.56 -1.99 -24.47
C ASP A 196 -4.90 -2.74 -24.42
N ILE A 197 -4.86 -4.08 -24.45
CA ILE A 197 -6.05 -4.92 -24.35
C ILE A 197 -6.73 -4.70 -23.00
N CYS A 198 -5.99 -4.69 -21.89
CA CYS A 198 -6.56 -4.47 -20.56
C CYS A 198 -7.22 -3.09 -20.44
N PHE A 199 -6.60 -2.04 -20.99
CA PHE A 199 -7.19 -0.70 -21.00
C PHE A 199 -8.43 -0.60 -21.92
N LEU A 200 -8.44 -1.31 -23.04
CA LEU A 200 -9.61 -1.38 -23.91
C LEU A 200 -10.77 -2.15 -23.24
N CYS A 201 -10.48 -3.28 -22.59
CA CYS A 201 -11.44 -4.00 -21.78
C CYS A 201 -11.98 -3.15 -20.63
N LEU A 202 -11.14 -2.33 -20.00
CA LEU A 202 -11.56 -1.40 -18.95
C LEU A 202 -12.55 -0.36 -19.49
N ASP A 203 -12.27 0.22 -20.66
CA ASP A 203 -13.17 1.19 -21.30
C ASP A 203 -14.52 0.53 -21.62
N ILE A 204 -14.50 -0.63 -22.27
CA ILE A 204 -15.71 -1.41 -22.60
C ILE A 204 -16.50 -1.74 -21.33
N ALA A 205 -15.85 -2.31 -20.32
CA ALA A 205 -16.50 -2.69 -19.08
C ALA A 205 -17.11 -1.48 -18.35
N THR A 206 -16.48 -0.31 -18.45
CA THR A 206 -17.02 0.93 -17.87
C THR A 206 -18.21 1.45 -18.68
N ASP A 207 -18.16 1.38 -20.02
CA ASP A 207 -19.29 1.78 -20.88
C ASP A 207 -20.53 0.89 -20.68
N PHE A 208 -20.34 -0.36 -20.27
CA PHE A 208 -21.41 -1.32 -19.98
C PHE A 208 -21.72 -1.48 -18.47
N ASP A 209 -21.13 -0.65 -17.60
CA ASP A 209 -21.26 -0.74 -16.13
C ASP A 209 -20.98 -2.14 -15.55
N HIS A 210 -20.07 -2.90 -16.17
CA HIS A 210 -19.76 -4.27 -15.79
C HIS A 210 -18.61 -4.34 -14.77
N LEU A 211 -18.98 -4.43 -13.49
CA LEU A 211 -18.04 -4.34 -12.36
C LEU A 211 -16.90 -5.38 -12.41
N GLU A 212 -17.21 -6.65 -12.66
CA GLU A 212 -16.20 -7.73 -12.60
C GLU A 212 -15.13 -7.59 -13.69
N ALA A 213 -15.55 -7.33 -14.94
CA ALA A 213 -14.65 -7.08 -16.05
C ALA A 213 -13.79 -5.81 -15.82
N SER A 214 -14.37 -4.77 -15.23
CA SER A 214 -13.64 -3.56 -14.85
C SER A 214 -12.58 -3.85 -13.79
N GLN A 215 -12.95 -4.60 -12.74
CA GLN A 215 -12.04 -5.01 -11.67
C GLN A 215 -10.91 -5.92 -12.19
N ALA A 216 -11.23 -6.95 -12.98
CA ALA A 216 -10.24 -7.86 -13.55
C ALA A 216 -9.25 -7.12 -14.48
N SER A 217 -9.73 -6.13 -15.24
CA SER A 217 -8.87 -5.25 -16.07
C SER A 217 -7.90 -4.45 -15.21
N ARG A 218 -8.38 -3.80 -14.14
CA ARG A 218 -7.53 -3.01 -13.23
C ARG A 218 -6.53 -3.89 -12.48
N GLN A 219 -6.93 -5.09 -12.06
CA GLN A 219 -6.04 -6.06 -11.44
C GLN A 219 -4.91 -6.48 -12.38
N CYS A 220 -5.20 -6.83 -13.64
CA CYS A 220 -4.18 -7.14 -14.63
C CYS A 220 -3.16 -6.00 -14.79
N ILE A 221 -3.63 -4.75 -14.92
CA ILE A 221 -2.77 -3.56 -15.04
C ILE A 221 -1.85 -3.44 -13.83
N ALA A 222 -2.42 -3.53 -12.62
CA ALA A 222 -1.66 -3.41 -11.39
C ALA A 222 -0.67 -4.58 -11.21
N HIS A 223 -1.01 -5.81 -11.61
CA HIS A 223 -0.10 -6.96 -11.54
C HIS A 223 1.04 -6.88 -12.57
N MET A 224 0.79 -6.36 -13.78
CA MET A 224 1.86 -6.06 -14.75
C MET A 224 2.85 -5.02 -14.20
N ALA A 225 2.34 -4.02 -13.46
CA ALA A 225 3.16 -3.03 -12.78
C ALA A 225 4.07 -3.63 -11.69
N ALA A 226 3.74 -4.78 -11.12
CA ALA A 226 4.55 -5.45 -10.10
C ALA A 226 5.67 -6.34 -10.66
N LEU A 227 5.73 -6.58 -11.98
CA LEU A 227 6.74 -7.43 -12.60
C LEU A 227 8.09 -6.73 -12.65
N VAL A 228 9.15 -7.29 -12.07
CA VAL A 228 10.53 -6.73 -12.11
C VAL A 228 10.96 -6.46 -13.55
N PRO A 229 11.41 -5.25 -13.91
CA PRO A 229 11.67 -4.92 -15.30
C PRO A 229 12.95 -5.63 -15.75
N GLU A 230 12.89 -6.32 -16.88
CA GLU A 230 14.08 -6.72 -17.62
C GLU A 230 14.07 -6.03 -18.98
N GLU A 231 15.24 -5.58 -19.43
CA GLU A 231 15.36 -5.11 -20.81
C GLU A 231 15.19 -6.31 -21.77
N PRO A 232 14.46 -6.13 -22.89
CA PRO A 232 14.03 -4.85 -23.48
C PRO A 232 12.59 -4.41 -23.16
N TRP A 233 11.79 -5.19 -22.43
CA TRP A 233 10.33 -4.97 -22.33
C TRP A 233 9.90 -4.05 -21.18
N GLY A 234 10.71 -3.93 -20.12
CA GLY A 234 10.34 -3.19 -18.90
C GLY A 234 9.95 -1.72 -19.14
N LYS A 235 10.82 -0.96 -19.85
CA LYS A 235 10.60 0.47 -20.14
C LYS A 235 9.38 0.72 -21.03
N PRO A 236 9.23 0.04 -22.18
CA PRO A 236 8.02 0.15 -22.99
C PRO A 236 6.74 -0.13 -22.20
N LEU A 237 6.71 -1.20 -21.39
CA LEU A 237 5.54 -1.55 -20.59
C LEU A 237 5.22 -0.47 -19.55
N THR A 238 6.23 0.02 -18.83
CA THR A 238 6.02 1.01 -17.76
C THR A 238 5.49 2.33 -18.33
N SER A 239 6.12 2.86 -19.37
CA SER A 239 5.66 4.07 -20.07
C SER A 239 4.24 3.89 -20.61
N LYS A 240 3.94 2.70 -21.16
CA LYS A 240 2.62 2.38 -21.71
C LYS A 240 1.51 2.39 -20.65
N ILE A 241 1.76 1.77 -19.50
CA ILE A 241 0.81 1.75 -18.37
C ILE A 241 0.55 3.18 -17.89
N LEU A 242 1.61 3.93 -17.59
CA LEU A 242 1.50 5.29 -17.06
C LEU A 242 0.80 6.24 -18.03
N ALA A 243 1.21 6.27 -19.30
CA ALA A 243 0.59 7.09 -20.33
C ALA A 243 -0.88 6.71 -20.59
N SER A 244 -1.28 5.46 -20.40
CA SER A 244 -2.67 5.02 -20.57
C SER A 244 -3.55 5.38 -19.38
N MET A 245 -3.02 5.31 -18.16
CA MET A 245 -3.71 5.75 -16.95
C MET A 245 -3.93 7.27 -16.95
N GLU A 246 -2.92 8.04 -17.38
CA GLU A 246 -2.98 9.49 -17.49
C GLU A 246 -3.97 9.95 -18.56
N ARG A 247 -3.94 9.34 -19.75
CA ARG A 247 -4.90 9.66 -20.83
C ARG A 247 -6.35 9.46 -20.40
N ARG A 248 -6.60 8.48 -19.51
CA ARG A 248 -7.93 8.18 -18.95
C ARG A 248 -8.25 8.96 -17.68
N ASN A 249 -7.32 9.79 -17.20
CA ASN A 249 -7.43 10.53 -15.94
C ASN A 249 -7.86 9.64 -14.75
N LEU A 250 -7.36 8.39 -14.67
CA LEU A 250 -7.82 7.45 -13.65
C LEU A 250 -7.62 7.98 -12.22
N GLY A 251 -6.50 8.66 -11.97
CA GLY A 251 -6.21 9.30 -10.68
C GLY A 251 -7.11 10.48 -10.32
N ARG A 252 -7.88 11.03 -11.26
CA ARG A 252 -8.87 12.11 -11.02
C ARG A 252 -10.28 11.69 -11.39
N SER A 253 -10.51 10.39 -11.54
CA SER A 253 -11.82 9.86 -11.92
C SER A 253 -12.83 10.09 -10.81
N ARG A 254 -14.11 10.25 -11.18
CA ARG A 254 -15.20 10.26 -10.19
C ARG A 254 -15.41 8.90 -9.54
N ASP A 255 -15.03 7.82 -10.23
CA ASP A 255 -15.08 6.48 -9.68
C ASP A 255 -13.92 6.29 -8.68
N HIS A 256 -14.26 6.08 -7.40
CA HIS A 256 -13.32 5.82 -6.32
C HIS A 256 -12.42 4.62 -6.61
N SER A 257 -12.97 3.56 -7.22
CA SER A 257 -12.20 2.37 -7.53
C SER A 257 -11.14 2.68 -8.59
N ASN A 258 -11.36 3.64 -9.51
CA ASN A 258 -10.36 4.03 -10.51
C ASN A 258 -9.19 4.77 -9.84
N ARG A 259 -9.49 5.63 -8.85
CA ARG A 259 -8.49 6.37 -8.08
C ARG A 259 -7.66 5.44 -7.19
N PHE A 260 -8.32 4.51 -6.50
CA PHE A 260 -7.65 3.48 -5.70
C PHE A 260 -6.71 2.62 -6.55
N HIS A 261 -7.19 2.09 -7.70
CA HIS A 261 -6.34 1.27 -8.58
C HIS A 261 -5.21 2.07 -9.23
N TYR A 262 -5.40 3.38 -9.45
CA TYR A 262 -4.33 4.26 -9.88
C TYR A 262 -3.21 4.33 -8.83
N ALA A 263 -3.56 4.55 -7.56
CA ALA A 263 -2.61 4.55 -6.45
C ALA A 263 -1.94 3.18 -6.25
N GLU A 264 -2.71 2.09 -6.31
CA GLU A 264 -2.19 0.72 -6.18
C GLU A 264 -1.22 0.34 -7.31
N THR A 265 -1.49 0.78 -8.54
CA THR A 265 -0.58 0.54 -9.68
C THR A 265 0.75 1.27 -9.46
N TRP A 266 0.71 2.52 -8.97
CA TRP A 266 1.92 3.24 -8.59
C TRP A 266 2.67 2.56 -7.46
N ARG A 267 1.98 2.11 -6.40
CA ARG A 267 2.61 1.36 -5.30
C ARG A 267 3.37 0.14 -5.81
N ARG A 268 2.77 -0.63 -6.72
CA ARG A 268 3.39 -1.83 -7.33
C ARG A 268 4.55 -1.49 -8.26
N LEU A 269 4.46 -0.39 -9.01
CA LEU A 269 5.58 0.11 -9.80
C LEU A 269 6.76 0.48 -8.88
N VAL A 270 6.52 1.25 -7.82
CA VAL A 270 7.57 1.64 -6.87
C VAL A 270 8.20 0.42 -6.19
N ALA A 271 7.40 -0.57 -5.80
CA ALA A 271 7.90 -1.80 -5.18
C ALA A 271 8.78 -2.64 -6.12
N SER A 272 8.55 -2.58 -7.44
CA SER A 272 9.24 -3.40 -8.42
C SER A 272 10.31 -2.65 -9.24
N ARG A 273 10.38 -1.33 -9.15
CA ARG A 273 11.29 -0.45 -9.90
C ARG A 273 12.24 0.26 -8.94
N SER A 274 13.49 0.45 -9.35
CA SER A 274 14.37 1.37 -8.64
C SER A 274 13.92 2.82 -8.87
N ILE A 275 14.23 3.71 -7.93
CA ILE A 275 13.98 5.14 -8.10
C ILE A 275 14.69 5.72 -9.34
N ASP A 276 15.92 5.27 -9.63
CA ASP A 276 16.69 5.61 -10.84
C ASP A 276 15.88 5.41 -12.12
N TYR A 277 15.14 4.30 -12.16
CA TYR A 277 14.32 3.96 -13.31
C TYR A 277 13.17 4.96 -13.47
N LEU A 278 12.53 5.38 -12.38
CA LEU A 278 11.38 6.28 -12.41
C LEU A 278 11.76 7.75 -12.65
N ILE A 279 12.97 8.18 -12.23
CA ILE A 279 13.49 9.53 -12.50
C ILE A 279 14.19 9.65 -13.86
N ALA A 280 14.23 8.57 -14.64
CA ALA A 280 14.79 8.60 -15.98
C ALA A 280 14.06 9.64 -16.85
N PRO A 281 14.75 10.30 -17.82
CA PRO A 281 14.17 11.40 -18.59
C PRO A 281 12.86 11.08 -19.33
N ASP A 282 12.66 9.82 -19.69
CA ASP A 282 11.47 9.29 -20.36
C ASP A 282 10.29 9.05 -19.41
N LEU A 283 10.54 8.92 -18.10
CA LEU A 283 9.51 8.60 -17.10
C LEU A 283 9.28 9.71 -16.07
N VAL A 284 10.19 10.67 -15.95
CA VAL A 284 10.10 11.77 -14.97
C VAL A 284 8.82 12.61 -15.13
N GLY A 285 8.31 12.75 -16.36
CA GLY A 285 7.03 13.43 -16.62
C GLY A 285 5.83 12.70 -16.01
N HIS A 286 5.87 11.38 -15.95
CA HIS A 286 4.82 10.58 -15.30
C HIS A 286 4.87 10.71 -13.78
N LEU A 287 6.08 10.80 -13.20
CA LEU A 287 6.25 11.07 -11.77
C LEU A 287 5.73 12.47 -11.40
N ASP A 288 5.90 13.47 -12.28
CA ASP A 288 5.33 14.80 -12.12
C ASP A 288 3.79 14.76 -12.14
N ALA A 289 3.20 14.02 -13.09
CA ALA A 289 1.76 13.81 -13.16
C ALA A 289 1.21 13.10 -11.91
N PHE A 290 1.90 12.08 -11.40
CA PHE A 290 1.55 11.41 -10.15
C PHE A 290 1.60 12.37 -8.96
N THR A 291 2.63 13.21 -8.89
CA THR A 291 2.72 14.26 -7.86
C THR A 291 1.49 15.16 -7.92
N ALA A 292 1.12 15.64 -9.12
CA ALA A 292 -0.04 16.53 -9.28
C ALA A 292 -1.36 15.87 -8.82
N VAL A 293 -1.56 14.59 -9.14
CA VAL A 293 -2.71 13.83 -8.64
C VAL A 293 -2.69 13.71 -7.11
N CYS A 294 -1.53 13.38 -6.51
CA CYS A 294 -1.40 13.29 -5.06
C CYS A 294 -1.75 14.63 -4.38
N LEU A 295 -1.24 15.75 -4.90
CA LEU A 295 -1.51 17.08 -4.35
C LEU A 295 -3.01 17.40 -4.36
N ASP A 296 -3.72 17.06 -5.44
CA ASP A 296 -5.17 17.26 -5.51
C ASP A 296 -5.89 16.45 -4.42
N HIS A 297 -5.50 15.19 -4.22
CA HIS A 297 -6.05 14.34 -3.17
C HIS A 297 -5.75 14.84 -1.75
N MET A 298 -4.54 15.37 -1.51
CA MET A 298 -4.14 15.82 -0.16
C MET A 298 -4.82 17.13 0.28
N VAL A 299 -5.21 17.98 -0.67
CA VAL A 299 -5.78 19.31 -0.39
C VAL A 299 -7.31 19.32 -0.43
N THR A 300 -7.95 18.32 -1.05
CA THR A 300 -9.40 18.31 -1.18
C THR A 300 -10.07 18.17 0.20
N GLU A 301 -10.84 19.18 0.60
CA GLU A 301 -11.87 19.08 1.64
C GLU A 301 -12.88 18.06 1.14
N SER A 302 -12.91 16.88 1.76
CA SER A 302 -13.94 15.88 1.44
C SER A 302 -15.28 16.41 1.94
N TYR A 303 -16.01 17.14 1.09
CA TYR A 303 -17.48 17.31 1.19
C TYR A 303 -18.18 16.02 0.77
N LEU A 304 -17.67 14.88 1.22
CA LEU A 304 -18.17 13.57 0.83
C LEU A 304 -19.14 13.09 1.91
N ASP A 305 -20.23 12.43 1.49
CA ASP A 305 -21.11 11.71 2.40
C ASP A 305 -20.26 10.71 3.22
N GLU A 306 -20.62 10.44 4.48
CA GLU A 306 -19.85 9.61 5.43
C GLU A 306 -19.42 8.24 4.87
N SER A 307 -20.09 7.72 3.82
CA SER A 307 -19.71 6.46 3.14
C SER A 307 -18.49 6.58 2.20
N ASP A 308 -18.29 7.75 1.58
CA ASP A 308 -17.26 7.98 0.57
C ASP A 308 -15.93 8.47 1.18
N GLU A 309 -15.93 8.82 2.47
CA GLU A 309 -14.74 9.27 3.20
C GLU A 309 -13.70 8.16 3.41
N SER A 310 -14.14 6.91 3.65
CA SER A 310 -13.24 5.76 3.88
C SER A 310 -12.33 5.47 2.70
N TRP A 311 -12.89 5.38 1.49
CA TRP A 311 -12.13 5.12 0.26
C TRP A 311 -11.16 6.24 -0.11
N GLU A 312 -11.54 7.49 0.20
CA GLU A 312 -10.68 8.65 -0.03
C GLU A 312 -9.49 8.67 0.93
N GLU A 313 -9.68 8.22 2.17
CA GLU A 313 -8.61 8.00 3.13
C GLU A 313 -7.67 6.89 2.70
N ASP A 314 -8.21 5.72 2.36
CA ASP A 314 -7.42 4.58 1.88
C ASP A 314 -6.55 4.96 0.67
N CYS A 315 -7.12 5.70 -0.28
CA CYS A 315 -6.40 6.17 -1.46
C CYS A 315 -5.25 7.13 -1.08
N ARG A 316 -5.50 8.07 -0.17
CA ARG A 316 -4.48 9.02 0.32
C ARG A 316 -3.37 8.32 1.08
N ASP A 317 -3.71 7.39 1.96
CA ASP A 317 -2.75 6.61 2.72
C ASP A 317 -1.89 5.74 1.80
N LEU A 318 -2.50 5.14 0.78
CA LEU A 318 -1.78 4.37 -0.23
C LEU A 318 -0.80 5.25 -1.04
N MET A 319 -1.22 6.45 -1.44
CA MET A 319 -0.34 7.42 -2.11
C MET A 319 0.81 7.88 -1.21
N LEU A 320 0.52 8.16 0.07
CA LEU A 320 1.51 8.57 1.05
C LEU A 320 2.54 7.45 1.32
N ALA A 321 2.08 6.22 1.52
CA ALA A 321 2.94 5.04 1.67
C ALA A 321 3.81 4.80 0.43
N THR A 322 3.26 5.05 -0.77
CA THR A 322 4.00 4.95 -2.04
C THR A 322 5.15 5.97 -2.10
N TRP A 323 4.90 7.23 -1.72
CA TRP A 323 5.94 8.25 -1.67
C TRP A 323 6.97 8.01 -0.57
N SER A 324 6.55 7.49 0.59
CA SER A 324 7.48 7.08 1.64
C SER A 324 8.40 5.94 1.18
N SER A 325 7.85 4.96 0.45
CA SER A 325 8.63 3.87 -0.16
C SER A 325 9.68 4.40 -1.15
N LEU A 326 9.32 5.42 -1.94
CA LEU A 326 10.29 6.13 -2.80
C LEU A 326 11.35 6.84 -1.96
N ALA A 327 10.98 7.51 -0.87
CA ALA A 327 11.91 8.21 0.01
C ALA A 327 12.88 7.26 0.74
N ALA A 328 12.45 6.03 1.05
CA ALA A 328 13.28 5.03 1.72
C ALA A 328 14.44 4.49 0.84
N THR A 329 14.44 4.75 -0.46
CA THR A 329 15.53 4.33 -1.34
C THR A 329 16.85 5.04 -1.01
N ASP A 330 17.94 4.27 -0.94
CA ASP A 330 19.26 4.81 -0.61
C ASP A 330 19.78 5.69 -1.75
N GLU A 331 20.02 6.98 -1.48
CA GLU A 331 20.55 7.91 -2.48
C GLU A 331 21.96 7.52 -2.94
N GLY A 332 22.71 6.74 -2.14
CA GLY A 332 24.00 6.16 -2.57
C GLY A 332 23.88 5.16 -3.72
N SER A 333 22.67 4.65 -3.95
CA SER A 333 22.34 3.76 -5.08
C SER A 333 21.88 4.50 -6.33
N LEU A 334 21.59 5.81 -6.23
CA LEU A 334 21.18 6.62 -7.37
C LEU A 334 22.35 6.78 -8.34
N ASN A 335 22.18 6.31 -9.57
CA ASN A 335 23.17 6.52 -10.61
C ASN A 335 23.28 8.03 -10.90
N LEU A 336 24.46 8.59 -10.61
CA LEU A 336 24.88 9.95 -10.98
C LEU A 336 24.72 10.27 -12.48
N GLN A 337 24.37 9.28 -13.32
CA GLN A 337 24.05 9.42 -14.73
C GLN A 337 22.86 10.36 -15.00
N HIS A 338 21.88 10.46 -14.10
CA HIS A 338 20.73 11.37 -14.27
C HIS A 338 20.99 12.81 -13.79
N GLY A 339 22.16 13.07 -13.17
CA GLY A 339 22.58 14.39 -12.73
C GLY A 339 21.93 14.87 -11.43
N LEU A 340 22.55 15.88 -10.82
CA LEU A 340 22.08 16.50 -9.56
C LEU A 340 20.65 17.06 -9.68
N ASP A 341 20.26 17.54 -10.86
CA ASP A 341 18.95 18.15 -11.10
C ASP A 341 17.79 17.17 -10.93
N ALA A 342 17.97 15.90 -11.31
CA ALA A 342 16.95 14.85 -11.13
C ALA A 342 16.75 14.53 -9.63
N ILE A 343 17.83 14.50 -8.86
CA ILE A 343 17.79 14.29 -7.40
C ILE A 343 17.09 15.45 -6.70
N LEU A 344 17.45 16.69 -7.06
CA LEU A 344 16.80 17.90 -6.52
C LEU A 344 15.31 17.95 -6.90
N PHE A 345 14.97 17.61 -8.15
CA PHE A 345 13.59 17.48 -8.59
C PHE A 345 12.82 16.51 -7.71
N PHE A 346 13.35 15.29 -7.50
CA PHE A 346 12.71 14.27 -6.68
C PHE A 346 12.50 14.73 -5.23
N ARG A 347 13.54 15.30 -4.59
CA ARG A 347 13.43 15.82 -3.22
C ARG A 347 12.39 16.94 -3.08
N ARG A 348 12.26 17.81 -4.09
CA ARG A 348 11.20 18.83 -4.11
C ARG A 348 9.80 18.23 -4.21
N LYS A 349 9.65 17.12 -4.94
CA LYS A 349 8.36 16.40 -5.00
C LYS A 349 8.01 15.75 -3.67
N LEU A 350 8.99 15.16 -2.99
CA LEU A 350 8.81 14.66 -1.61
C LEU A 350 8.32 15.77 -0.68
N LEU A 351 8.97 16.94 -0.69
CA LEU A 351 8.53 18.07 0.11
C LEU A 351 7.11 18.50 -0.24
N ALA A 352 6.80 18.68 -1.53
CA ALA A 352 5.50 19.18 -1.96
C ALA A 352 4.35 18.26 -1.50
N VAL A 353 4.52 16.94 -1.60
CA VAL A 353 3.50 15.97 -1.18
C VAL A 353 3.37 15.94 0.34
N ALA A 354 4.49 15.89 1.09
CA ALA A 354 4.46 15.92 2.55
C ALA A 354 3.85 17.24 3.07
N GLU A 355 4.21 18.37 2.47
CA GLU A 355 3.67 19.68 2.79
C GLU A 355 2.16 19.75 2.56
N ALA A 356 1.68 19.26 1.43
CA ALA A 356 0.25 19.25 1.12
C ALA A 356 -0.53 18.39 2.11
N PHE A 357 -0.01 17.21 2.48
CA PHE A 357 -0.63 16.35 3.49
C PHE A 357 -0.67 17.04 4.86
N VAL A 358 0.46 17.56 5.35
CA VAL A 358 0.53 18.24 6.66
C VAL A 358 -0.43 19.42 6.70
N LYS A 359 -0.43 20.26 5.66
CA LYS A 359 -1.37 21.40 5.59
C LYS A 359 -2.83 20.94 5.50
N GLY A 360 -3.12 19.88 4.74
CA GLY A 360 -4.46 19.29 4.64
C GLY A 360 -4.96 18.79 6.00
N GLN A 361 -4.11 18.10 6.77
CA GLN A 361 -4.47 17.63 8.12
C GLN A 361 -4.69 18.79 9.10
N LEU A 362 -3.83 19.81 9.05
CA LEU A 362 -4.00 21.01 9.89
C LEU A 362 -5.29 21.80 9.55
N LEU A 363 -5.77 21.74 8.30
CA LEU A 363 -7.05 22.35 7.93
C LEU A 363 -8.25 21.53 8.45
N ARG A 364 -8.16 20.19 8.41
CA ARG A 364 -9.20 19.27 8.89
C ARG A 364 -9.34 19.24 10.40
N GLY A 365 -8.22 19.31 11.13
CA GLY A 365 -8.20 19.45 12.58
C GLY A 365 -9.07 20.62 13.05
N GLY A 366 -9.14 21.71 12.27
CA GLY A 366 -10.02 22.87 12.49
C GLY A 366 -11.53 22.63 12.38
N GLN A 367 -11.96 21.49 11.82
CA GLN A 367 -13.35 21.22 11.45
C GLN A 367 -14.01 20.05 12.21
N HIS A 368 -13.25 19.28 13.02
CA HIS A 368 -13.79 18.20 13.88
C HIS A 368 -14.62 18.70 15.09
N GLU A 369 -15.17 19.91 15.02
CA GLU A 369 -16.07 20.50 16.04
C GLU A 369 -17.40 19.75 16.24
N LYS A 370 -17.68 18.65 15.52
CA LYS A 370 -19.00 18.00 15.51
C LYS A 370 -19.13 16.61 16.13
N VAL A 371 -18.06 15.94 16.58
CA VAL A 371 -18.17 14.52 17.00
C VAL A 371 -18.19 14.33 18.52
N PHE A 372 -17.88 15.34 19.34
CA PHE A 372 -17.99 15.23 20.80
C PHE A 372 -19.42 15.45 21.32
N GLY A 373 -20.39 14.74 20.73
CA GLY A 373 -21.74 14.60 21.28
C GLY A 373 -21.85 13.31 22.08
N ASP A 374 -21.73 13.41 23.41
CA ASP A 374 -22.31 12.53 24.44
C ASP A 374 -22.26 10.99 24.26
N GLU A 375 -21.29 10.42 23.54
CA GLU A 375 -20.97 8.99 23.64
C GLU A 375 -19.66 8.81 24.41
N GLU A 376 -19.73 8.07 25.52
CA GLU A 376 -18.58 7.61 26.28
C GLU A 376 -17.72 6.71 25.37
N VAL A 377 -16.81 7.30 24.61
CA VAL A 377 -15.81 6.55 23.83
C VAL A 377 -14.79 5.97 24.81
N THR A 378 -15.12 4.81 25.37
CA THR A 378 -14.17 3.89 26.01
C THR A 378 -13.54 2.92 24.99
N GLU A 379 -13.45 3.33 23.74
CA GLU A 379 -12.67 2.61 22.72
C GLU A 379 -11.34 3.35 22.57
N PHE A 380 -10.25 2.68 22.93
CA PHE A 380 -8.91 3.14 22.57
C PHE A 380 -8.88 3.22 21.04
N GLU A 381 -8.84 4.44 20.48
CA GLU A 381 -8.64 4.64 19.05
C GLU A 381 -7.42 3.84 18.58
N ASP A 382 -7.56 3.13 17.46
CA ASP A 382 -6.46 2.42 16.81
C ASP A 382 -5.47 3.45 16.24
N LEU A 383 -4.51 3.87 17.07
CA LEU A 383 -3.48 4.85 16.73
C LEU A 383 -2.48 4.34 15.68
N SER A 384 -2.54 3.06 15.28
CA SER A 384 -1.56 2.46 14.38
C SER A 384 -1.49 3.14 13.02
N LEU A 385 -2.64 3.58 12.49
CA LEU A 385 -2.71 4.27 11.20
C LEU A 385 -2.09 5.67 11.27
N GLU A 386 -2.32 6.40 12.36
CA GLU A 386 -1.75 7.73 12.55
C GLU A 386 -0.24 7.69 12.76
N GLU A 387 0.24 6.71 13.54
CA GLU A 387 1.67 6.45 13.70
C GLU A 387 2.33 6.10 12.36
N ALA A 388 1.69 5.27 11.53
CA ALA A 388 2.17 4.96 10.18
C ALA A 388 2.23 6.20 9.28
N ARG A 389 1.20 7.06 9.31
CA ARG A 389 1.21 8.34 8.56
C ARG A 389 2.36 9.24 9.01
N ILE A 390 2.62 9.33 10.31
CA ILE A 390 3.74 10.10 10.87
C ILE A 390 5.08 9.52 10.40
N GLU A 391 5.23 8.21 10.42
CA GLU A 391 6.43 7.53 9.91
C GLU A 391 6.65 7.85 8.42
N TYR A 392 5.62 7.71 7.60
CA TYR A 392 5.67 8.01 6.17
C TYR A 392 6.11 9.44 5.89
N LEU A 393 5.47 10.41 6.55
CA LEU A 393 5.80 11.83 6.42
C LEU A 393 7.21 12.14 6.91
N SER A 394 7.62 11.55 8.04
CA SER A 394 8.94 11.79 8.61
C SER A 394 10.06 11.38 7.65
N MET A 395 9.91 10.23 6.98
CA MET A 395 10.87 9.76 5.97
C MET A 395 11.00 10.75 4.81
N MET A 396 9.87 11.22 4.28
CA MET A 396 9.83 12.17 3.16
C MET A 396 10.46 13.52 3.56
N LEU A 397 10.11 14.05 4.73
CA LEU A 397 10.62 15.33 5.23
C LEU A 397 12.11 15.26 5.61
N ARG A 398 12.59 14.12 6.10
CA ARG A 398 14.04 13.88 6.29
C ARG A 398 14.77 13.96 4.96
N LYS A 399 14.32 13.21 3.94
CA LYS A 399 14.93 13.22 2.60
C LYS A 399 14.86 14.59 1.93
N ALA A 400 13.82 15.36 2.21
CA ALA A 400 13.66 16.71 1.69
C ALA A 400 14.16 17.82 2.64
N ALA A 401 15.02 17.51 3.62
CA ALA A 401 15.51 18.48 4.60
C ALA A 401 16.15 19.71 3.95
N GLN A 402 16.98 19.48 2.93
CA GLN A 402 17.69 20.53 2.19
C GLN A 402 16.79 21.34 1.24
N GLU A 403 15.58 20.87 0.96
CA GLU A 403 14.64 21.55 0.06
C GLU A 403 13.62 22.44 0.79
N GLY A 404 13.65 22.49 2.13
CA GLY A 404 12.77 23.38 2.90
C GLY A 404 11.92 22.73 3.98
N SER A 405 12.14 21.45 4.32
CA SER A 405 11.31 20.76 5.32
C SER A 405 11.39 21.41 6.71
N VAL A 406 12.54 21.97 7.08
CA VAL A 406 12.71 22.71 8.35
C VAL A 406 11.98 24.05 8.30
N GLU A 407 12.07 24.76 7.16
CA GLU A 407 11.36 26.00 6.88
C GLU A 407 9.84 25.83 6.87
N LEU A 408 9.36 24.61 6.63
CA LEU A 408 7.95 24.24 6.78
C LEU A 408 7.57 24.00 8.26
N LEU A 409 8.26 23.07 8.94
CA LEU A 409 7.84 22.60 10.27
C LEU A 409 8.04 23.66 11.37
N CYS A 410 9.16 24.39 11.37
CA CYS A 410 9.46 25.39 12.40
C CYS A 410 8.35 26.44 12.58
N PRO A 411 7.92 27.17 11.54
CA PRO A 411 6.88 28.18 11.70
C PRO A 411 5.51 27.58 12.03
N LEU A 412 5.18 26.38 11.53
CA LEU A 412 3.92 25.71 11.86
C LEU A 412 3.84 25.41 13.36
N LEU A 413 4.84 24.71 13.92
CA LEU A 413 4.87 24.35 15.33
C LEU A 413 4.86 25.60 16.23
N ARG A 414 5.70 26.59 15.91
CA ARG A 414 5.77 27.85 16.65
C ARG A 414 4.42 28.58 16.67
N THR A 415 3.80 28.73 15.49
CA THR A 415 2.52 29.46 15.36
C THR A 415 1.43 28.79 16.19
N ARG A 416 1.35 27.45 16.20
CA ARG A 416 0.36 26.72 16.99
C ARG A 416 0.60 26.83 18.49
N CYS A 417 1.84 26.74 18.94
CA CYS A 417 2.19 26.95 20.34
C CYS A 417 1.89 28.39 20.80
N GLU A 418 2.16 29.39 19.97
CA GLU A 418 1.80 30.78 20.25
C GLU A 418 0.30 31.02 20.25
N GLU A 419 -0.45 30.36 19.36
CA GLU A 419 -1.91 30.38 19.39
C GLU A 419 -2.43 29.74 20.68
N LEU A 420 -1.85 28.62 21.12
CA LEU A 420 -2.22 27.96 22.36
C LEU A 420 -2.01 28.90 23.56
N LYS A 421 -0.86 29.60 23.64
CA LYS A 421 -0.61 30.62 24.67
C LYS A 421 -1.64 31.76 24.66
N ARG A 422 -2.16 32.13 23.49
CA ARG A 422 -3.15 33.21 23.33
C ARG A 422 -4.58 32.75 23.62
N ARG A 423 -4.94 31.51 23.25
CA ARG A 423 -6.30 30.97 23.23
C ARG A 423 -6.71 30.13 24.44
N THR A 424 -5.93 30.09 25.53
CA THR A 424 -6.35 29.46 26.80
C THR A 424 -7.62 30.05 27.45
N ARG A 425 -8.40 30.87 26.73
CA ARG A 425 -9.67 31.45 27.17
C ARG A 425 -10.79 31.27 26.13
N ALA A 426 -10.55 30.56 25.02
CA ALA A 426 -11.50 30.31 23.94
C ALA A 426 -11.65 28.78 23.75
N PRO A 427 -12.53 28.11 24.52
CA PRO A 427 -12.57 26.65 24.64
C PRO A 427 -13.04 25.93 23.36
N GLU A 428 -13.77 26.63 22.50
CA GLU A 428 -14.41 26.08 21.29
C GLU A 428 -13.42 25.55 20.24
N HIS A 429 -12.21 26.13 20.15
CA HIS A 429 -11.18 25.68 19.19
C HIS A 429 -10.00 24.95 19.83
N LEU A 430 -10.07 24.69 21.14
CA LEU A 430 -8.95 24.14 21.90
C LEU A 430 -8.63 22.67 21.57
N PRO A 431 -9.61 21.75 21.45
CA PRO A 431 -9.33 20.35 21.09
C PRO A 431 -8.64 20.22 19.73
N SER A 432 -9.19 20.92 18.73
CA SER A 432 -8.61 21.04 17.39
C SER A 432 -7.15 21.51 17.40
N LEU A 433 -6.87 22.60 18.11
CA LEU A 433 -5.53 23.16 18.23
C LEU A 433 -4.55 22.20 18.94
N LEU A 434 -5.02 21.43 19.91
CA LEU A 434 -4.22 20.43 20.62
C LEU A 434 -3.88 19.24 19.71
N GLU A 435 -4.81 18.77 18.87
CA GLU A 435 -4.54 17.74 17.86
C GLU A 435 -3.53 18.23 16.81
N GLU A 436 -3.64 19.48 16.36
CA GLU A 436 -2.66 20.08 15.46
C GLU A 436 -1.25 20.15 16.08
N ILE A 437 -1.16 20.47 17.38
CA ILE A 437 0.11 20.47 18.12
C ILE A 437 0.64 19.05 18.30
N TYR A 438 -0.23 18.09 18.63
CA TYR A 438 0.12 16.67 18.74
C TYR A 438 0.79 16.17 17.45
N LEU A 439 0.12 16.38 16.30
CA LEU A 439 0.65 15.99 14.99
C LEU A 439 2.02 16.62 14.72
N LEU A 440 2.16 17.94 14.92
CA LEU A 440 3.40 18.66 14.66
C LEU A 440 4.55 18.25 15.59
N VAL A 441 4.26 17.97 16.86
CA VAL A 441 5.24 17.49 17.83
C VAL A 441 5.71 16.09 17.47
N SER A 442 4.77 15.16 17.25
CA SER A 442 5.07 13.77 16.89
C SER A 442 5.85 13.68 15.58
N LEU A 443 5.45 14.46 14.57
CA LEU A 443 6.16 14.55 13.29
C LEU A 443 7.56 15.17 13.44
N THR A 444 7.71 16.23 14.23
CA THR A 444 9.02 16.85 14.48
C THR A 444 9.96 15.88 15.19
N GLY A 445 9.47 15.16 16.20
CA GLY A 445 10.25 14.13 16.89
C GLY A 445 10.66 12.99 15.94
N ALA A 446 9.72 12.52 15.11
CA ALA A 446 9.99 11.50 14.11
C ALA A 446 10.97 12.00 13.03
N VAL A 447 10.95 13.26 12.61
CA VAL A 447 11.96 13.78 11.66
C VAL A 447 13.37 13.83 12.29
N LEU A 448 13.46 14.10 13.59
CA LEU A 448 14.72 14.23 14.31
C LEU A 448 15.35 12.89 14.72
N ALA A 449 14.56 11.89 15.07
CA ALA A 449 15.06 10.65 15.66
C ALA A 449 14.21 9.43 15.26
N ASP A 450 14.88 8.28 15.09
CA ASP A 450 14.23 6.99 14.88
C ASP A 450 13.66 6.42 16.18
N ALA A 451 12.57 5.64 16.07
CA ALA A 451 11.86 5.07 17.22
C ALA A 451 12.56 3.83 17.83
N GLU A 452 13.24 3.01 17.01
CA GLU A 452 13.67 1.65 17.40
C GLU A 452 15.15 1.37 17.10
N THR A 453 16.07 2.16 17.66
CA THR A 453 17.49 1.83 17.55
C THR A 453 18.12 1.72 18.92
N SER A 454 18.75 0.57 19.19
CA SER A 454 19.52 0.32 20.41
C SER A 454 20.71 1.27 20.55
N ASN A 455 21.10 1.96 19.47
CA ASN A 455 22.02 3.10 19.49
C ASN A 455 21.49 4.18 18.53
N PRO A 456 20.63 5.10 18.99
CA PRO A 456 20.02 6.07 18.12
C PRO A 456 21.04 7.10 17.64
N THR A 457 21.24 7.12 16.34
CA THR A 457 22.13 8.07 15.68
C THR A 457 21.32 9.13 14.93
N PRO A 458 21.73 10.42 14.93
CA PRO A 458 21.00 11.43 14.19
C PRO A 458 20.87 11.03 12.71
N PRO A 459 19.68 11.12 12.09
CA PRO A 459 19.51 10.83 10.67
C PRO A 459 20.52 11.60 9.82
N PRO A 460 21.14 10.98 8.81
CA PRO A 460 22.23 11.58 8.04
C PRO A 460 21.80 12.90 7.36
N GLU A 461 20.55 13.00 6.93
CA GLU A 461 19.97 14.20 6.31
C GLU A 461 19.91 15.38 7.29
N MET A 462 19.69 15.10 8.58
CA MET A 462 19.68 16.11 9.64
C MET A 462 21.10 16.53 10.08
N ARG A 463 22.11 15.74 9.74
CA ARG A 463 23.54 16.08 9.92
C ARG A 463 24.07 16.95 8.79
N GLN A 464 23.57 16.73 7.57
CA GLN A 464 24.00 17.43 6.36
C GLN A 464 23.32 18.79 6.20
N GLY A 465 23.57 19.69 7.13
CA GLY A 465 23.55 21.13 6.91
C GLY A 465 24.96 21.60 7.21
N GLY A 466 25.76 21.83 6.15
CA GLY A 466 27.18 22.12 6.30
C GLY A 466 27.47 23.20 7.33
N ILE A 467 28.68 23.18 7.89
CA ILE A 467 29.22 24.31 8.67
C ILE A 467 29.40 25.48 7.69
N THR A 468 28.33 26.20 7.42
CA THR A 468 28.37 27.49 6.76
C THR A 468 27.99 28.52 7.81
N ASN A 469 29.02 29.13 8.40
CA ASN A 469 28.94 30.42 9.08
C ASN A 469 28.03 30.50 10.32
N GLY A 470 28.15 29.56 11.26
CA GLY A 470 27.59 29.75 12.61
C GLY A 470 26.05 29.68 12.71
N PHE A 471 25.37 29.18 11.68
CA PHE A 471 23.94 28.89 11.75
C PHE A 471 23.68 27.50 12.37
N PRO A 472 22.61 27.35 13.17
CA PRO A 472 22.18 26.06 13.68
C PRO A 472 21.93 25.08 12.52
N THR A 473 22.43 23.84 12.63
CA THR A 473 22.09 22.73 11.74
C THR A 473 20.57 22.56 11.64
N HIS A 474 20.07 21.98 10.53
CA HIS A 474 18.64 21.66 10.35
C HIS A 474 18.05 20.99 11.60
N GLY A 475 18.75 20.00 12.16
CA GLY A 475 18.36 19.36 13.41
C GLY A 475 18.25 20.33 14.59
N SER A 476 19.26 21.16 14.85
CA SER A 476 19.22 22.10 15.99
C SER A 476 18.12 23.16 15.89
N ARG A 477 17.71 23.57 14.68
CA ARG A 477 16.55 24.47 14.49
C ARG A 477 15.25 23.81 14.93
N LEU A 478 15.00 22.57 14.50
CA LEU A 478 13.81 21.82 14.89
C LEU A 478 13.81 21.49 16.39
N ILE A 479 14.98 21.14 16.96
CA ILE A 479 15.12 20.90 18.41
C ILE A 479 14.71 22.15 19.21
N ASN A 480 15.13 23.35 18.78
CA ASN A 480 14.74 24.58 19.47
C ASN A 480 13.21 24.83 19.44
N GLU A 481 12.54 24.48 18.34
CA GLU A 481 11.08 24.61 18.26
C GLU A 481 10.35 23.57 19.12
N LEU A 482 10.87 22.33 19.19
CA LEU A 482 10.37 21.31 20.11
C LEU A 482 10.52 21.75 21.58
N LEU A 483 11.68 22.31 21.94
CA LEU A 483 11.92 22.87 23.28
C LEU A 483 10.99 24.05 23.59
N PHE A 484 10.73 24.92 22.61
CA PHE A 484 9.76 26.01 22.76
C PHE A 484 8.34 25.50 22.99
N ALA A 485 7.94 24.42 22.32
CA ALA A 485 6.66 23.77 22.54
C ALA A 485 6.55 23.18 23.96
N ALA A 486 7.59 22.50 24.43
CA ALA A 486 7.66 21.97 25.80
C ALA A 486 7.68 23.07 26.88
N GLU A 487 8.39 24.18 26.62
CA GLU A 487 8.37 25.36 27.50
C GLU A 487 6.97 25.99 27.54
N THR A 488 6.29 26.02 26.39
CA THR A 488 4.93 26.52 26.28
C THR A 488 3.97 25.72 27.15
N GLU A 489 3.97 24.39 27.01
CA GLU A 489 3.17 23.50 27.85
C GLU A 489 3.51 23.67 29.34
N SER A 490 4.80 23.69 29.68
CA SER A 490 5.27 23.88 31.06
C SER A 490 4.82 25.21 31.67
N PHE A 491 4.85 26.29 30.89
CA PHE A 491 4.37 27.61 31.29
C PHE A 491 2.86 27.59 31.55
N LEU A 492 2.10 26.94 30.67
CA LEU A 492 0.65 26.82 30.81
C LEU A 492 0.28 25.98 32.03
N LEU A 493 0.93 24.83 32.25
CA LEU A 493 0.72 24.00 33.45
C LEU A 493 0.97 24.76 34.75
N ARG A 494 2.00 25.63 34.79
CA ARG A 494 2.31 26.45 35.98
C ARG A 494 1.30 27.57 36.22
N ASN A 495 0.74 28.14 35.16
CA ASN A 495 -0.08 29.35 35.24
C ASN A 495 -1.59 29.08 35.19
N LEU A 496 -2.04 27.94 34.65
CA LEU A 496 -3.46 27.59 34.55
C LEU A 496 -4.03 26.97 35.82
N GLY A 497 -3.19 26.47 36.74
CA GLY A 497 -3.64 25.90 38.02
C GLY A 497 -4.74 24.85 37.83
N ALA A 498 -5.94 25.10 38.37
CA ALA A 498 -7.09 24.19 38.26
C ALA A 498 -7.61 23.96 36.82
N HIS A 499 -7.23 24.81 35.86
CA HIS A 499 -7.61 24.70 34.44
C HIS A 499 -6.55 23.95 33.62
N ALA A 500 -5.52 23.39 34.25
CA ALA A 500 -4.56 22.49 33.60
C ALA A 500 -5.22 21.25 32.96
N VAL A 501 -6.44 20.92 33.37
CA VAL A 501 -7.28 19.84 32.81
C VAL A 501 -7.67 20.12 31.34
N GLU A 502 -7.58 21.37 30.90
CA GLU A 502 -7.85 21.77 29.51
C GLU A 502 -6.67 21.46 28.56
N LEU A 503 -5.50 21.06 29.08
CA LEU A 503 -4.38 20.58 28.27
C LEU A 503 -4.54 19.09 27.99
N SER A 504 -4.19 18.67 26.76
CA SER A 504 -4.29 17.27 26.35
C SER A 504 -3.13 16.42 26.92
N PRO A 505 -3.39 15.38 27.73
CA PRO A 505 -2.37 14.44 28.19
C PRO A 505 -1.67 13.71 27.03
N ARG A 506 -2.36 13.57 25.89
CA ARG A 506 -1.83 12.99 24.66
C ARG A 506 -0.68 13.83 24.08
N VAL A 507 -0.87 15.16 24.02
CA VAL A 507 0.19 16.11 23.60
C VAL A 507 1.40 16.03 24.53
N GLY A 508 1.17 16.04 25.85
CA GLY A 508 2.26 15.96 26.83
C GLY A 508 3.04 14.65 26.77
N THR A 509 2.34 13.54 26.50
CA THR A 509 2.98 12.21 26.30
C THR A 509 3.82 12.21 25.04
N ALA A 510 3.26 12.64 23.91
CA ALA A 510 4.00 12.77 22.65
C ALA A 510 5.23 13.69 22.79
N MET A 511 5.09 14.81 23.49
CA MET A 511 6.18 15.73 23.78
C MET A 511 7.29 15.06 24.58
N ALA A 512 6.94 14.35 25.66
CA ALA A 512 7.89 13.64 26.51
C ALA A 512 8.63 12.54 25.73
N ASP A 513 7.90 11.74 24.95
CA ASP A 513 8.48 10.66 24.14
C ASP A 513 9.38 11.21 23.02
N CYS A 514 8.99 12.32 22.38
CA CYS A 514 9.84 13.00 21.40
C CYS A 514 11.12 13.56 22.03
N LEU A 515 11.02 14.24 23.17
CA LEU A 515 12.17 14.77 23.89
C LEU A 515 13.10 13.66 24.36
N ALA A 516 12.57 12.54 24.87
CA ALA A 516 13.36 11.39 25.29
C ALA A 516 14.16 10.81 24.10
N ARG A 517 13.51 10.62 22.95
CA ARG A 517 14.16 10.17 21.72
C ARG A 517 15.25 11.15 21.26
N VAL A 518 14.94 12.45 21.18
CA VAL A 518 15.92 13.48 20.79
C VAL A 518 17.10 13.55 21.77
N CYS A 519 16.86 13.41 23.08
CA CYS A 519 17.92 13.36 24.09
C CYS A 519 18.86 12.16 23.86
N ALA A 520 18.32 10.97 23.63
CA ALA A 520 19.11 9.77 23.33
C ALA A 520 19.92 9.94 22.04
N THR A 521 19.34 10.55 21.00
CA THR A 521 20.00 10.70 19.69
C THR A 521 21.07 11.80 19.66
N TYR A 522 20.82 12.97 20.28
CA TYR A 522 21.65 14.17 20.10
C TYR A 522 22.49 14.56 21.32
N PHE A 523 22.10 14.16 22.53
CA PHE A 523 22.75 14.61 23.77
C PHE A 523 23.52 13.49 24.49
N PHE A 524 23.04 12.25 24.38
CA PHE A 524 23.66 11.07 24.96
C PHE A 524 23.80 9.97 23.91
N PRO A 525 24.68 10.11 22.90
CA PRO A 525 25.00 8.98 22.03
C PRO A 525 25.64 7.90 22.92
N LEU A 526 24.84 6.96 23.40
CA LEU A 526 25.27 5.92 24.32
C LEU A 526 26.24 5.00 23.58
N ASP A 527 27.38 4.70 24.20
CA ASP A 527 28.11 3.47 23.86
C ASP A 527 27.18 2.28 24.17
N SER A 528 27.22 1.27 23.31
CA SER A 528 26.25 0.17 23.13
C SER A 528 25.82 -0.64 24.37
N ASP A 529 26.40 -0.37 25.54
CA ASP A 529 26.23 -1.19 26.74
C ASP A 529 25.23 -0.59 27.76
N LEU A 530 24.68 0.60 27.50
CA LEU A 530 23.80 1.34 28.44
C LEU A 530 22.38 1.63 27.94
N SER A 531 22.07 1.35 26.66
CA SER A 531 20.79 1.72 26.03
C SER A 531 19.59 0.91 26.50
N ASP A 532 19.79 -0.35 26.91
CA ASP A 532 18.73 -1.26 27.37
C ASP A 532 18.10 -0.84 28.71
N VAL A 533 18.72 0.09 29.46
CA VAL A 533 18.27 0.49 30.80
C VAL A 533 17.68 1.91 30.81
N VAL A 534 18.26 2.85 30.07
CA VAL A 534 17.97 4.29 30.22
C VAL A 534 16.68 4.73 29.51
N ILE A 535 16.38 4.17 28.34
CA ILE A 535 15.22 4.58 27.51
C ILE A 535 13.88 4.16 28.15
N PRO A 536 13.71 2.92 28.66
CA PRO A 536 12.49 2.53 29.37
C PRO A 536 12.30 3.28 30.68
N GLU A 537 13.38 3.58 31.41
CA GLU A 537 13.33 4.30 32.70
C GLU A 537 13.03 5.79 32.53
N MET A 538 13.53 6.46 31.49
CA MET A 538 13.15 7.85 31.19
C MET A 538 11.70 7.96 30.70
N GLY A 539 11.24 7.02 29.85
CA GLY A 539 9.84 6.93 29.46
C GLY A 539 8.93 6.59 30.64
N ALA A 540 9.36 5.67 31.52
CA ALA A 540 8.64 5.34 32.75
C ALA A 540 8.66 6.49 33.77
N ALA A 541 9.74 7.27 33.86
CA ALA A 541 9.81 8.46 34.71
C ALA A 541 8.93 9.59 34.17
N GLY A 542 8.90 9.79 32.84
CA GLY A 542 8.00 10.72 32.17
C GLY A 542 6.54 10.35 32.40
N ARG A 543 6.19 9.07 32.16
CA ARG A 543 4.86 8.51 32.46
C ARG A 543 4.53 8.57 33.96
N SER A 544 5.47 8.28 34.85
CA SER A 544 5.28 8.36 36.30
C SER A 544 5.09 9.79 36.79
N LEU A 545 5.71 10.79 36.16
CA LEU A 545 5.53 12.20 36.49
C LEU A 545 4.19 12.75 35.96
N SER A 546 3.76 12.33 34.77
CA SER A 546 2.45 12.72 34.21
C SER A 546 1.30 11.99 34.92
N LEU A 547 1.44 10.69 35.18
CA LEU A 547 0.48 9.91 35.98
C LEU A 547 0.49 10.36 37.44
N GLY A 548 1.65 10.69 38.00
CA GLY A 548 1.80 11.25 39.34
C GLY A 548 1.05 12.58 39.49
N LYS A 549 1.19 13.50 38.53
CA LYS A 549 0.42 14.74 38.51
C LYS A 549 -1.07 14.52 38.25
N ALA A 550 -1.45 13.52 37.45
CA ALA A 550 -2.85 13.16 37.21
C ALA A 550 -3.52 12.59 38.48
N VAL A 551 -2.82 11.73 39.22
CA VAL A 551 -3.26 11.14 40.49
C VAL A 551 -3.27 12.20 41.61
N GLU A 552 -2.30 13.11 41.64
CA GLU A 552 -2.28 14.25 42.58
C GLU A 552 -3.46 15.20 42.32
N ASN A 553 -3.89 15.36 41.07
CA ASN A 553 -5.10 16.12 40.72
C ASN A 553 -6.41 15.38 41.02
N LEU A 554 -6.43 14.05 40.97
CA LEU A 554 -7.58 13.22 41.35
C LEU A 554 -7.80 13.20 42.88
N THR A 555 -6.71 13.11 43.66
CA THR A 555 -6.74 13.13 45.13
C THR A 555 -7.16 14.49 45.69
N VAL A 556 -6.82 15.59 45.03
CA VAL A 556 -7.30 16.95 45.38
C VAL A 556 -8.81 17.11 45.18
N ARG A 557 -9.47 16.24 44.41
CA ARG A 557 -10.92 16.23 44.17
C ARG A 557 -11.73 15.35 45.14
N GLY A 558 -11.11 14.80 46.19
CA GLY A 558 -11.81 14.01 47.21
C GLY A 558 -12.25 12.61 46.75
N GLY A 559 -11.73 12.13 45.61
CA GLY A 559 -11.78 10.71 45.29
C GLY A 559 -10.63 10.01 46.02
N GLU A 560 -10.94 9.12 46.95
CA GLU A 560 -9.93 8.15 47.42
C GLU A 560 -9.56 7.26 46.22
N PRO A 561 -8.28 7.20 45.81
CA PRO A 561 -7.86 6.24 44.82
C PRO A 561 -7.81 4.88 45.51
N ASP A 562 -8.77 4.01 45.21
CA ASP A 562 -8.68 2.58 45.49
C ASP A 562 -7.75 1.97 44.42
N VAL A 563 -6.47 2.34 44.48
CA VAL A 563 -5.42 1.77 43.65
C VAL A 563 -4.43 1.13 44.60
N ASP A 564 -4.48 -0.19 44.67
CA ASP A 564 -3.54 -1.02 45.40
C ASP A 564 -2.16 -0.85 44.73
N VAL A 565 -1.35 0.07 45.25
CA VAL A 565 0.03 0.30 44.78
C VAL A 565 0.92 -0.82 45.32
N ALA A 566 0.77 -2.00 44.72
CA ALA A 566 1.69 -3.12 44.87
C ALA A 566 1.64 -4.03 43.62
N SER A 567 2.09 -3.53 42.46
CA SER A 567 2.61 -4.35 41.36
C SER A 567 3.52 -3.54 40.46
#